data_AF-Q489K7-F1
#
_entry.id   AF-Q489K7-F1
#
_cell.length_a   1.000
_cell.length_b   1.000
_cell.length_c   1.000
_cell.angle_alpha   90.00
_cell.angle_beta   90.00
_cell.angle_gamma   90.00
#
_symmetry.space_group_name_H-M   'P 1'
#
loop_
_entity.id
_entity.type
_entity.pdbx_description
1 polymer ?
#
loop_
_entity_poly.entity_id
_entity_poly.type
_entity_poly.pdbx_seq_one_letter_code
_entity_poly.pdbx_strand_id
1 'polypeptide(L)'
;MEILPKSAYFGNLEIFHVYEYYEGPKLFSAVNGVGTYYIAFWIGSNDDGDEWLYAPVSDQRLIELEQSKIKLRDVFIYPNDLVFKVETYFNEDITSQVQQYSASQLTDEILPPSTFYIELTDNLSKSFQVEDGEDVTELYIKRFAGRLAPNLASISKVADAFSSLYLEILKSLKIRNKSLTPLDARPGSFILRLKSPNIKECLPVIKTIFNILNEEQNPFPKLLELNIDVSTIETLLEEVIDGKVKIQFGLAEKFEAELNISKEKALESLEQLKEQSSSLISSLLVPQANNLSKIFHAVELKSEGRFITPSLLNLTTERQVAYYLHAARTLGLLSKNNAINSVGYQFSTMSYAQKMNIVAIRFESSDCGWAWLKWSNKKSVDELDPSTATAFLIEKCPSLSKNTAERRAKTLSMWQRELKPFRTMTSVSEQIIQPTD
;
A
#
# COMPACT_ATOMS: atom_id res chain seq x y z
N MET A 1 -32.59 -12.39 18.59
CA MET A 1 -32.99 -13.53 17.73
C MET A 1 -31.80 -13.92 16.87
N GLU A 2 -31.06 -14.92 17.34
CA GLU A 2 -29.91 -15.46 16.61
C GLU A 2 -30.38 -16.51 15.60
N ILE A 3 -30.04 -16.28 14.33
CA ILE A 3 -30.44 -17.14 13.19
C ILE A 3 -29.44 -18.29 13.00
N LEU A 4 -28.21 -18.12 13.48
CA LEU A 4 -27.19 -19.14 13.39
C LEU A 4 -27.28 -20.11 14.57
N PRO A 5 -27.08 -21.41 14.35
CA PRO A 5 -27.19 -22.37 15.42
C PRO A 5 -26.05 -22.24 16.43
N LYS A 6 -26.40 -22.22 17.72
CA LYS A 6 -25.44 -22.40 18.82
C LYS A 6 -25.16 -23.89 18.98
N SER A 7 -24.25 -24.44 18.17
CA SER A 7 -23.95 -25.86 18.17
C SER A 7 -22.48 -26.18 17.91
N ALA A 8 -21.94 -27.15 18.67
CA ALA A 8 -20.59 -27.65 18.48
C ALA A 8 -20.38 -28.35 17.11
N TYR A 9 -21.46 -28.75 16.43
CA TYR A 9 -21.39 -29.42 15.12
C TYR A 9 -20.81 -28.52 14.03
N PHE A 10 -21.05 -27.21 14.09
CA PHE A 10 -20.58 -26.26 13.09
C PHE A 10 -19.44 -25.37 13.59
N GLY A 11 -19.22 -25.32 14.91
CA GLY A 11 -18.35 -24.34 15.53
C GLY A 11 -18.94 -22.93 15.42
N ASN A 12 -18.09 -21.92 15.40
CA ASN A 12 -18.54 -20.55 15.19
C ASN A 12 -18.84 -20.35 13.71
N LEU A 13 -20.12 -20.19 13.37
CA LEU A 13 -20.58 -19.80 12.05
C LEU A 13 -20.68 -18.28 11.95
N GLU A 14 -20.36 -17.77 10.78
CA GLU A 14 -20.64 -16.39 10.36
C GLU A 14 -21.40 -16.44 9.04
N ILE A 15 -22.42 -15.58 8.86
CA ILE A 15 -23.13 -15.47 7.59
C ILE A 15 -22.16 -14.87 6.56
N PHE A 16 -21.95 -15.60 5.47
CA PHE A 16 -21.10 -15.18 4.36
C PHE A 16 -21.89 -14.35 3.35
N HIS A 17 -23.01 -14.87 2.85
CA HIS A 17 -23.89 -14.17 1.90
C HIS A 17 -25.37 -14.51 2.15
N VAL A 18 -26.25 -13.51 2.10
CA VAL A 18 -27.71 -13.73 2.19
C VAL A 18 -28.31 -13.65 0.80
N TYR A 19 -28.96 -14.73 0.35
CA TYR A 19 -29.56 -14.83 -0.98
C TYR A 19 -31.05 -14.49 -0.97
N GLU A 20 -31.74 -14.76 0.14
CA GLU A 20 -33.16 -14.41 0.31
C GLU A 20 -33.40 -13.81 1.69
N TYR A 21 -34.08 -12.66 1.72
CA TYR A 21 -34.42 -11.95 2.95
C TYR A 21 -35.93 -11.64 2.96
N TYR A 22 -36.64 -12.24 3.90
CA TYR A 22 -38.05 -11.98 4.15
C TYR A 22 -38.32 -12.05 5.66
N GLU A 23 -38.52 -10.88 6.28
CA GLU A 23 -38.60 -10.73 7.74
C GLU A 23 -37.39 -11.35 8.48
N GLY A 24 -36.24 -11.38 7.80
CA GLY A 24 -35.00 -12.03 8.22
C GLY A 24 -34.37 -12.84 7.07
N PRO A 25 -33.08 -13.21 7.16
CA PRO A 25 -32.45 -14.19 6.27
C PRO A 25 -33.24 -15.50 6.21
N LYS A 26 -33.66 -15.92 5.02
CA LYS A 26 -34.34 -17.22 4.78
C LYS A 26 -33.53 -18.19 3.93
N LEU A 27 -32.57 -17.67 3.18
CA LEU A 27 -31.58 -18.45 2.45
C LEU A 27 -30.25 -17.71 2.47
N PHE A 28 -29.19 -18.38 2.93
CA PHE A 28 -27.86 -17.78 3.03
C PHE A 28 -26.76 -18.84 2.97
N SER A 29 -25.54 -18.41 2.65
CA SER A 29 -24.33 -19.18 2.92
C SER A 29 -23.70 -18.71 4.22
N ALA A 30 -23.12 -19.65 4.96
CA ALA A 30 -22.38 -19.39 6.18
C ALA A 30 -21.01 -20.07 6.11
N VAL A 31 -20.03 -19.53 6.81
CA VAL A 31 -18.68 -20.08 6.90
C VAL A 31 -18.32 -20.31 8.35
N ASN A 32 -17.69 -21.44 8.66
CA ASN A 32 -17.18 -21.69 10.00
C ASN A 32 -15.74 -21.17 10.16
N GLY A 33 -15.23 -21.14 11.41
CA GLY A 33 -13.87 -20.70 11.71
C GLY A 33 -12.73 -21.50 11.05
N VAL A 34 -13.02 -22.62 10.38
CA VAL A 34 -12.06 -23.44 9.62
C VAL A 34 -12.18 -23.20 8.11
N GLY A 35 -13.10 -22.34 7.66
CA GLY A 35 -13.30 -21.99 6.25
C GLY A 35 -14.22 -22.95 5.49
N THR A 36 -14.97 -23.82 6.16
CA THR A 36 -15.99 -24.66 5.49
C THR A 36 -17.26 -23.86 5.28
N TYR A 37 -17.74 -23.81 4.04
CA TYR A 37 -19.01 -23.17 3.69
C TYR A 37 -20.19 -24.12 3.85
N TYR A 38 -21.33 -23.56 4.24
CA TYR A 38 -22.61 -24.22 4.36
C TYR A 38 -23.68 -23.39 3.65
N ILE A 39 -24.60 -24.04 2.96
CA ILE A 39 -25.86 -23.43 2.52
C ILE A 39 -26.92 -23.72 3.58
N ALA A 40 -27.56 -22.66 4.07
CA ALA A 40 -28.65 -22.69 5.02
C ALA A 40 -29.95 -22.27 4.34
N PHE A 41 -30.96 -23.13 4.37
CA PHE A 41 -32.28 -22.88 3.79
C PHE A 41 -33.36 -23.05 4.85
N TRP A 42 -34.19 -22.03 5.05
CA TRP A 42 -35.31 -22.07 5.96
C TRP A 42 -36.42 -22.97 5.41
N ILE A 43 -36.92 -23.90 6.23
CA ILE A 43 -37.96 -24.87 5.84
C ILE A 43 -39.26 -24.71 6.63
N GLY A 44 -39.28 -23.86 7.65
CA GLY A 44 -40.48 -23.57 8.42
C GLY A 44 -40.19 -22.90 9.76
N SER A 45 -41.25 -22.48 10.44
CA SER A 45 -41.20 -22.00 11.83
C SER A 45 -42.26 -22.74 12.64
N ASN A 46 -41.99 -22.94 13.92
CA ASN A 46 -42.94 -23.43 14.91
C ASN A 46 -43.06 -22.41 16.06
N ASP A 47 -43.84 -22.73 17.10
CA ASP A 47 -44.08 -21.81 18.21
C ASP A 47 -42.80 -21.48 19.01
N ASP A 48 -41.81 -22.37 18.96
CA ASP A 48 -40.59 -22.29 19.77
C ASP A 48 -39.37 -21.76 18.99
N GLY A 49 -39.42 -21.77 17.65
CA GLY A 49 -38.27 -21.43 16.82
C GLY A 49 -38.43 -21.61 15.31
N ASP A 50 -37.30 -21.60 14.62
CA ASP A 50 -37.15 -21.79 13.17
C ASP A 50 -36.49 -23.13 12.85
N GLU A 51 -36.92 -23.75 11.75
CA GLU A 51 -36.37 -24.98 11.21
C GLU A 51 -35.61 -24.71 9.90
N TRP A 52 -34.44 -25.34 9.76
CA TRP A 52 -33.50 -25.11 8.67
C TRP A 52 -32.92 -26.41 8.12
N LEU A 53 -32.53 -26.39 6.85
CA LEU A 53 -31.61 -27.35 6.25
C LEU A 53 -30.23 -26.71 6.04
N TYR A 54 -29.19 -27.39 6.51
CA TYR A 54 -27.80 -27.03 6.31
C TYR A 54 -27.08 -28.10 5.50
N ALA A 55 -26.35 -27.70 4.47
CA ALA A 55 -25.53 -28.61 3.69
C ALA A 55 -24.14 -28.00 3.44
N PRO A 56 -23.05 -28.74 3.71
CA PRO A 56 -21.71 -28.26 3.42
C PRO A 56 -21.49 -28.19 1.91
N VAL A 57 -20.80 -27.15 1.48
CA VAL A 57 -20.55 -26.86 0.06
C VAL A 57 -19.08 -26.47 -0.12
N SER A 58 -18.46 -26.96 -1.19
CA SER A 58 -17.12 -26.55 -1.60
C SER A 58 -17.16 -25.20 -2.31
N ASP A 59 -16.09 -24.41 -2.26
CA ASP A 59 -15.95 -23.11 -2.94
C ASP A 59 -16.44 -23.14 -4.40
N GLN A 60 -16.00 -24.14 -5.18
CA GLN A 60 -16.39 -24.28 -6.59
C GLN A 60 -17.91 -24.46 -6.76
N ARG A 61 -18.53 -25.21 -5.86
CA ARG A 61 -19.96 -25.54 -5.92
C ARG A 61 -20.81 -24.37 -5.41
N LEU A 62 -20.28 -23.58 -4.47
CA LEU A 62 -20.86 -22.30 -4.06
C LEU A 62 -20.89 -21.32 -5.24
N ILE A 63 -19.76 -21.18 -5.96
CA ILE A 63 -19.66 -20.33 -7.16
C ILE A 63 -20.65 -20.78 -8.24
N GLU A 64 -20.79 -22.09 -8.47
CA GLU A 64 -21.74 -22.62 -9.46
C GLU A 64 -23.20 -22.35 -9.07
N LEU A 65 -23.53 -22.44 -7.78
CA LEU A 65 -24.85 -22.12 -7.26
C LEU A 65 -25.16 -20.64 -7.45
N GLU A 66 -24.20 -19.78 -7.11
CA GLU A 66 -24.27 -18.31 -7.22
C GLU A 66 -24.33 -17.81 -8.66
N GLN A 67 -23.78 -18.57 -9.61
CA GLN A 67 -23.87 -18.29 -11.05
C GLN A 67 -25.09 -18.96 -11.71
N SER A 68 -26.02 -19.48 -10.91
CA SER A 68 -27.23 -20.16 -11.38
C SER A 68 -26.94 -21.35 -12.33
N LYS A 69 -25.77 -21.99 -12.19
CA LYS A 69 -25.36 -23.16 -12.99
C LYS A 69 -25.90 -24.47 -12.43
N ILE A 70 -26.12 -24.52 -11.12
CA ILE A 70 -26.74 -25.65 -10.41
C ILE A 70 -27.94 -25.14 -9.62
N LYS A 71 -28.90 -26.04 -9.35
CA LYS A 71 -30.09 -25.70 -8.58
C LYS A 71 -29.79 -25.75 -7.10
N LEU A 72 -30.51 -24.95 -6.31
CA LEU A 72 -30.41 -25.01 -4.84
C LEU A 72 -30.71 -26.41 -4.32
N ARG A 73 -31.74 -27.06 -4.87
CA ARG A 73 -32.15 -28.41 -4.50
C ARG A 73 -31.02 -29.44 -4.67
N ASP A 74 -30.14 -29.26 -5.66
CA ASP A 74 -29.05 -30.20 -5.96
C ASP A 74 -27.97 -30.21 -4.85
N VAL A 75 -27.88 -29.13 -4.05
CA VAL A 75 -26.98 -29.05 -2.90
C VAL A 75 -27.39 -30.06 -1.81
N PHE A 76 -28.69 -30.29 -1.64
CA PHE A 76 -29.23 -31.17 -0.60
C PHE A 76 -29.45 -32.61 -1.07
N ILE A 77 -29.73 -32.82 -2.37
CA ILE A 77 -29.93 -34.18 -2.94
C ILE A 77 -28.59 -34.86 -3.26
N TYR A 78 -27.59 -34.09 -3.70
CA TYR A 78 -26.26 -34.61 -4.01
C TYR A 78 -25.20 -33.92 -3.15
N PRO A 79 -25.32 -33.99 -1.82
CA PRO A 79 -24.48 -33.20 -0.94
C PRO A 79 -23.03 -33.71 -0.97
N ASN A 80 -22.08 -32.82 -0.71
CA ASN A 80 -20.67 -33.21 -0.61
C ASN A 80 -20.39 -34.06 0.64
N ASP A 81 -21.26 -33.97 1.65
CA ASP A 81 -21.22 -34.69 2.92
C ASP A 81 -22.65 -34.79 3.50
N LEU A 82 -22.82 -35.05 4.80
CA LEU A 82 -24.12 -35.08 5.47
C LEU A 82 -24.87 -33.74 5.38
N VAL A 83 -26.19 -33.83 5.27
CA VAL A 83 -27.11 -32.71 5.42
C VAL A 83 -27.58 -32.67 6.87
N PHE A 84 -27.90 -31.50 7.39
CA PHE A 84 -28.35 -31.31 8.76
C PHE A 84 -29.71 -30.63 8.78
N LYS A 85 -30.66 -31.20 9.50
CA LYS A 85 -31.85 -30.47 9.96
C LYS A 85 -31.48 -29.75 11.25
N VAL A 86 -31.70 -28.45 11.30
CA VAL A 86 -31.32 -27.59 12.41
C VAL A 86 -32.55 -26.85 12.94
N GLU A 87 -32.74 -26.87 14.26
CA GLU A 87 -33.76 -26.09 14.93
C GLU A 87 -33.09 -25.01 15.79
N THR A 88 -33.44 -23.74 15.54
CA THR A 88 -32.99 -22.58 16.31
C THR A 88 -34.14 -22.03 17.12
N TYR A 89 -33.94 -21.75 18.40
CA TYR A 89 -35.01 -21.31 19.29
C TYR A 89 -35.05 -19.79 19.44
N PHE A 90 -36.25 -19.23 19.62
CA PHE A 90 -36.41 -17.80 19.90
C PHE A 90 -35.88 -17.39 21.28
N ASN A 91 -35.84 -18.34 22.21
CA ASN A 91 -35.19 -18.18 23.50
C ASN A 91 -33.67 -18.42 23.38
N GLU A 92 -32.89 -17.37 23.60
CA GLU A 92 -31.43 -17.34 23.40
C GLU A 92 -30.64 -18.23 24.39
N ASP A 93 -31.29 -18.69 25.47
CA ASP A 93 -30.71 -19.60 26.47
C ASP A 93 -30.77 -21.08 26.03
N ILE A 94 -31.52 -21.41 24.97
CA ILE A 94 -31.69 -22.78 24.48
C ILE A 94 -30.71 -23.03 23.33
N THR A 95 -29.90 -24.08 23.45
CA THR A 95 -28.99 -24.51 22.39
C THR A 95 -29.74 -25.12 21.21
N SER A 96 -29.30 -24.84 19.99
CA SER A 96 -29.91 -25.37 18.77
C SER A 96 -29.82 -26.88 18.69
N GLN A 97 -30.89 -27.53 18.23
CA GLN A 97 -30.87 -28.96 17.94
C GLN A 97 -30.37 -29.21 16.51
N VAL A 98 -29.51 -30.20 16.35
CA VAL A 98 -28.94 -30.56 15.05
C VAL A 98 -29.10 -32.06 14.84
N GLN A 99 -29.81 -32.44 13.78
CA GLN A 99 -30.02 -33.82 13.38
C GLN A 99 -29.39 -34.06 12.01
N GLN A 100 -28.60 -35.13 11.88
CA GLN A 100 -27.99 -35.52 10.62
C GLN A 100 -28.99 -36.29 9.74
N TYR A 101 -29.01 -35.94 8.46
CA TYR A 101 -29.82 -36.56 7.42
C TYR A 101 -28.92 -37.00 6.25
N SER A 102 -29.18 -38.19 5.75
CA SER A 102 -28.75 -38.59 4.41
C SER A 102 -29.74 -38.05 3.37
N ALA A 103 -29.28 -37.85 2.13
CA ALA A 103 -30.13 -37.37 1.04
C ALA A 103 -31.40 -38.21 0.85
N SER A 104 -31.34 -39.52 1.08
CA SER A 104 -32.50 -40.44 0.98
C SER A 104 -33.56 -40.25 2.07
N GLN A 105 -33.25 -39.55 3.16
CA GLN A 105 -34.19 -39.27 4.25
C GLN A 105 -34.92 -37.93 4.08
N LEU A 106 -34.54 -37.13 3.07
CA LEU A 106 -35.19 -35.87 2.78
C LEU A 106 -36.44 -36.09 1.92
N THR A 107 -37.57 -35.55 2.36
CA THR A 107 -38.82 -35.60 1.60
C THR A 107 -38.94 -34.40 0.66
N ASP A 108 -39.76 -34.52 -0.37
CA ASP A 108 -39.96 -33.45 -1.35
C ASP A 108 -40.53 -32.16 -0.73
N GLU A 109 -41.22 -32.28 0.42
CA GLU A 109 -41.87 -31.17 1.15
C GLU A 109 -40.88 -30.23 1.84
N ILE A 110 -39.76 -30.76 2.33
CA ILE A 110 -38.73 -29.96 3.03
C ILE A 110 -37.62 -29.50 2.09
N LEU A 111 -37.58 -30.03 0.87
CA LEU A 111 -36.57 -29.67 -0.12
C LEU A 111 -36.94 -28.37 -0.85
N PRO A 112 -35.96 -27.53 -1.19
CA PRO A 112 -36.18 -26.37 -2.05
C PRO A 112 -36.88 -26.76 -3.36
N PRO A 113 -37.69 -25.87 -3.98
CA PRO A 113 -38.38 -26.18 -5.22
C PRO A 113 -37.42 -26.65 -6.33
N SER A 114 -37.85 -27.61 -7.14
CA SER A 114 -37.01 -28.27 -8.16
C SER A 114 -36.58 -27.37 -9.34
N THR A 115 -37.13 -26.16 -9.41
CA THR A 115 -36.83 -25.12 -10.40
C THR A 115 -36.13 -23.91 -9.81
N PHE A 116 -35.81 -23.93 -8.51
CA PHE A 116 -35.25 -22.77 -7.82
C PHE A 116 -33.74 -22.68 -8.01
N TYR A 117 -33.30 -21.58 -8.63
CA TYR A 117 -31.91 -21.18 -8.75
C TYR A 117 -31.67 -19.98 -7.83
N ILE A 118 -30.47 -19.89 -7.27
CA ILE A 118 -30.04 -18.65 -6.64
C ILE A 118 -29.60 -17.72 -7.76
N GLU A 119 -30.16 -16.52 -7.78
CA GLU A 119 -29.65 -15.40 -8.56
C GLU A 119 -28.92 -14.48 -7.58
N LEU A 120 -27.63 -14.24 -7.81
CA LEU A 120 -26.93 -13.19 -7.10
C LEU A 120 -27.53 -11.86 -7.56
N THR A 121 -28.52 -11.37 -6.84
CA THR A 121 -29.01 -10.00 -7.05
C THR A 121 -27.92 -9.06 -6.54
N ASP A 122 -27.53 -8.08 -7.34
CA ASP A 122 -26.46 -7.10 -7.03
C ASP A 122 -26.66 -6.34 -5.70
N ASN A 123 -27.79 -6.53 -5.01
CA ASN A 123 -28.22 -5.74 -3.87
C ASN A 123 -28.07 -6.39 -2.48
N LEU A 124 -27.64 -7.65 -2.33
CA LEU A 124 -27.67 -8.34 -1.01
C LEU A 124 -26.30 -8.78 -0.43
N SER A 125 -25.18 -8.46 -1.09
CA SER A 125 -23.80 -8.64 -0.54
C SER A 125 -23.32 -7.48 0.35
N LYS A 126 -24.18 -6.91 1.21
CA LYS A 126 -23.83 -5.78 2.08
C LYS A 126 -22.97 -6.12 3.31
N SER A 127 -22.30 -7.28 3.37
CA SER A 127 -21.35 -7.54 4.46
C SER A 127 -19.99 -6.86 4.26
N PHE A 128 -19.60 -6.46 3.04
CA PHE A 128 -18.31 -5.77 2.82
C PHE A 128 -18.24 -4.72 1.70
N GLN A 129 -19.32 -4.46 0.94
CA GLN A 129 -19.28 -3.41 -0.08
C GLN A 129 -19.45 -2.02 0.53
N VAL A 130 -18.38 -1.23 0.50
CA VAL A 130 -18.47 0.21 0.77
C VAL A 130 -19.27 0.82 -0.37
N GLU A 131 -20.40 1.47 -0.06
CA GLU A 131 -21.24 2.15 -1.06
C GLU A 131 -20.40 3.15 -1.87
N ASP A 132 -20.66 3.23 -3.18
CA ASP A 132 -19.99 4.19 -4.07
C ASP A 132 -20.36 5.62 -3.64
N GLY A 133 -19.44 6.27 -2.94
CA GLY A 133 -19.50 7.70 -2.60
C GLY A 133 -18.86 8.58 -3.68
N GLU A 134 -19.08 9.90 -3.61
CA GLU A 134 -18.45 10.87 -4.53
C GLU A 134 -16.91 10.85 -4.50
N ASP A 135 -16.31 10.28 -3.46
CA ASP A 135 -14.88 10.17 -3.25
C ASP A 135 -14.33 8.76 -3.48
N VAL A 136 -15.15 7.82 -3.98
CA VAL A 136 -14.70 6.48 -4.34
C VAL A 136 -14.11 6.47 -5.75
N THR A 137 -12.93 5.88 -5.86
CA THR A 137 -12.14 5.82 -7.09
C THR A 137 -11.61 4.43 -7.32
N GLU A 138 -11.27 4.13 -8.57
CA GLU A 138 -10.75 2.84 -8.97
C GLU A 138 -9.37 3.00 -9.61
N LEU A 139 -8.36 2.32 -9.05
CA LEU A 139 -7.08 2.10 -9.71
C LEU A 139 -7.14 0.73 -10.38
N TYR A 140 -7.22 0.75 -11.70
CA TYR A 140 -7.34 -0.46 -12.51
C TYR A 140 -5.99 -0.83 -13.12
N ILE A 141 -5.49 -2.02 -12.80
CA ILE A 141 -4.20 -2.55 -13.25
C ILE A 141 -4.43 -3.78 -14.12
N LYS A 142 -4.00 -3.71 -15.39
CA LYS A 142 -4.23 -4.79 -16.37
C LYS A 142 -2.95 -5.10 -17.15
N ARG A 143 -2.73 -6.34 -17.56
CA ARG A 143 -1.59 -6.67 -18.43
C ARG A 143 -1.65 -5.95 -19.79
N PHE A 144 -0.48 -5.60 -20.34
CA PHE A 144 -0.34 -5.10 -21.71
C PHE A 144 -0.94 -6.07 -22.74
N ALA A 145 -0.72 -7.37 -22.53
CA ALA A 145 -1.12 -8.42 -23.45
C ALA A 145 -1.54 -9.69 -22.70
N GLY A 146 -2.47 -10.44 -23.30
CA GLY A 146 -2.99 -11.70 -22.77
C GLY A 146 -4.24 -11.54 -21.90
N ARG A 147 -4.89 -12.67 -21.60
CA ARG A 147 -6.12 -12.75 -20.78
C ARG A 147 -5.85 -12.96 -19.28
N LEU A 148 -4.60 -13.21 -18.91
CA LEU A 148 -4.22 -13.47 -17.52
C LEU A 148 -4.16 -12.16 -16.72
N ALA A 149 -4.61 -12.22 -15.47
CA ALA A 149 -4.46 -11.13 -14.52
C ALA A 149 -2.97 -10.85 -14.24
N PRO A 150 -2.60 -9.60 -13.88
CA PRO A 150 -1.29 -9.31 -13.31
C PRO A 150 -1.04 -10.13 -12.05
N ASN A 151 0.23 -10.45 -11.76
CA ASN A 151 0.55 -11.11 -10.50
C ASN A 151 0.50 -10.10 -9.34
N LEU A 152 0.31 -10.61 -8.12
CA LEU A 152 0.19 -9.77 -6.91
C LEU A 152 1.41 -8.86 -6.69
N ALA A 153 2.63 -9.35 -6.92
CA ALA A 153 3.83 -8.54 -6.72
C ALA A 153 3.86 -7.31 -7.65
N SER A 154 3.52 -7.47 -8.93
CA SER A 154 3.39 -6.37 -9.88
C SER A 154 2.29 -5.39 -9.50
N ILE A 155 1.14 -5.90 -9.04
CA ILE A 155 0.03 -5.10 -8.52
C ILE A 155 0.49 -4.23 -7.35
N SER A 156 1.12 -4.84 -6.34
CA SER A 156 1.57 -4.12 -5.14
C SER A 156 2.58 -3.02 -5.48
N LYS A 157 3.59 -3.32 -6.31
CA LYS A 157 4.59 -2.31 -6.69
C LYS A 157 4.00 -1.12 -7.45
N VAL A 158 3.10 -1.39 -8.39
CA VAL A 158 2.42 -0.32 -9.15
C VAL A 158 1.49 0.49 -8.25
N ALA A 159 0.75 -0.15 -7.34
CA ALA A 159 -0.08 0.55 -6.36
C ALA A 159 0.76 1.43 -5.42
N ASP A 160 1.91 0.93 -4.96
CA ASP A 160 2.84 1.69 -4.11
C ASP A 160 3.45 2.90 -4.85
N ALA A 161 3.87 2.71 -6.11
CA ALA A 161 4.40 3.78 -6.95
C ALA A 161 3.32 4.84 -7.25
N PHE A 162 2.09 4.41 -7.55
CA PHE A 162 0.96 5.30 -7.77
C PHE A 162 0.58 6.08 -6.51
N SER A 163 0.58 5.43 -5.34
CA SER A 163 0.37 6.09 -4.05
C SER A 163 1.42 7.18 -3.78
N SER A 164 2.68 6.90 -4.11
CA SER A 164 3.78 7.86 -3.99
C SER A 164 3.59 9.07 -4.91
N LEU A 165 3.19 8.85 -6.16
CA LEU A 165 2.84 9.92 -7.10
C LEU A 165 1.66 10.76 -6.58
N TYR A 166 0.59 10.12 -6.10
CA TYR A 166 -0.59 10.80 -5.58
C TYR A 166 -0.24 11.72 -4.38
N LEU A 167 0.63 11.25 -3.49
CA LEU A 167 1.12 12.06 -2.36
C LEU A 167 1.90 13.30 -2.83
N GLU A 168 2.69 13.17 -3.90
CA GLU A 168 3.43 14.31 -4.45
C GLU A 168 2.50 15.31 -5.14
N ILE A 169 1.43 14.84 -5.79
CA ILE A 169 0.36 15.69 -6.33
C ILE A 169 -0.35 16.47 -5.21
N LEU A 170 -0.73 15.81 -4.11
CA LEU A 170 -1.32 16.51 -2.95
C LEU A 170 -0.39 17.62 -2.43
N LYS A 171 0.92 17.34 -2.41
CA LYS A 171 1.95 18.29 -1.96
C LYS A 171 2.08 19.48 -2.91
N SER A 172 2.10 19.26 -4.23
CA SER A 172 2.17 20.36 -5.22
C SER A 172 0.92 21.25 -5.15
N LEU A 173 -0.25 20.66 -4.89
CA LEU A 173 -1.53 21.35 -4.69
C LEU A 173 -1.69 21.96 -3.29
N LYS A 174 -0.72 21.77 -2.38
CA LYS A 174 -0.74 22.26 -0.98
C LYS A 174 -1.94 21.75 -0.16
N ILE A 175 -2.49 20.58 -0.50
CA ILE A 175 -3.63 19.97 0.17
C ILE A 175 -3.16 19.24 1.43
N ARG A 176 -3.81 19.54 2.57
CA ARG A 176 -3.51 18.94 3.87
C ARG A 176 -4.65 18.00 4.29
N ASN A 177 -4.83 16.86 3.63
CA ASN A 177 -5.78 15.82 4.05
C ASN A 177 -5.45 14.45 3.45
N LYS A 178 -6.03 13.41 4.05
CA LYS A 178 -5.60 11.99 4.00
C LYS A 178 -5.35 11.45 2.58
N SER A 179 -4.30 10.63 2.51
CA SER A 179 -3.90 9.83 1.35
C SER A 179 -5.00 8.89 0.89
N LEU A 180 -4.81 8.29 -0.29
CA LEU A 180 -5.59 7.15 -0.75
C LEU A 180 -5.68 6.10 0.36
N THR A 181 -6.88 5.58 0.61
CA THR A 181 -7.07 4.44 1.52
C THR A 181 -7.80 3.32 0.79
N PRO A 182 -7.30 2.07 0.86
CA PRO A 182 -7.95 0.93 0.23
C PRO A 182 -9.31 0.67 0.88
N LEU A 183 -10.30 0.35 0.04
CA LEU A 183 -11.63 -0.08 0.45
C LEU A 183 -11.76 -1.60 0.27
N ASP A 184 -11.72 -2.05 -0.98
CA ASP A 184 -11.77 -3.44 -1.37
C ASP A 184 -11.06 -3.63 -2.74
N ALA A 185 -11.03 -4.86 -3.23
CA ALA A 185 -10.57 -5.18 -4.58
C ALA A 185 -11.55 -6.13 -5.26
N ARG A 186 -11.84 -5.90 -6.54
CA ARG A 186 -12.75 -6.74 -7.33
C ARG A 186 -11.97 -7.83 -8.08
N PRO A 187 -12.43 -9.10 -8.06
CA PRO A 187 -11.80 -10.19 -8.81
C PRO A 187 -11.98 -10.02 -10.32
N GLY A 188 -11.00 -10.48 -11.10
CA GLY A 188 -10.89 -10.20 -12.53
C GLY A 188 -9.59 -9.44 -12.84
N SER A 189 -9.53 -8.70 -13.94
CA SER A 189 -8.46 -7.73 -14.14
C SER A 189 -8.42 -6.81 -12.89
N PHE A 190 -7.29 -6.70 -12.20
CA PHE A 190 -7.26 -6.23 -10.79
C PHE A 190 -7.69 -4.77 -10.65
N ILE A 191 -8.83 -4.53 -9.99
CA ILE A 191 -9.34 -3.18 -9.67
C ILE A 191 -9.24 -2.98 -8.17
N LEU A 192 -8.46 -1.98 -7.75
CA LEU A 192 -8.36 -1.53 -6.36
C LEU A 192 -9.31 -0.35 -6.15
N ARG A 193 -10.32 -0.53 -5.31
CA ARG A 193 -11.21 0.57 -4.90
C ARG A 193 -10.55 1.34 -3.77
N LEU A 194 -10.51 2.65 -3.94
CA LEU A 194 -9.81 3.59 -3.08
C LEU A 194 -10.75 4.71 -2.68
N LYS A 195 -10.75 5.05 -1.39
CA LYS A 195 -11.30 6.32 -0.93
C LYS A 195 -10.28 7.42 -1.17
N SER A 196 -10.72 8.44 -1.90
CA SER A 196 -9.91 9.53 -2.46
C SER A 196 -10.57 10.87 -2.17
N PRO A 197 -10.45 11.41 -0.95
CA PRO A 197 -11.18 12.61 -0.52
C PRO A 197 -10.92 13.86 -1.37
N ASN A 198 -9.78 13.91 -2.08
CA ASN A 198 -9.32 15.06 -2.87
C ASN A 198 -9.31 14.74 -4.37
N ILE A 199 -10.20 13.86 -4.82
CA ILE A 199 -10.21 13.41 -6.22
C ILE A 199 -10.50 14.53 -7.21
N LYS A 200 -11.36 15.50 -6.84
CA LYS A 200 -11.76 16.62 -7.69
C LYS A 200 -10.55 17.47 -8.10
N GLU A 201 -9.60 17.65 -7.19
CA GLU A 201 -8.35 18.39 -7.42
C GLU A 201 -7.23 17.53 -8.00
N CYS A 202 -7.12 16.26 -7.58
CA CYS A 202 -6.00 15.40 -8.00
C CYS A 202 -6.20 14.80 -9.39
N LEU A 203 -7.42 14.42 -9.77
CA LEU A 203 -7.70 13.73 -11.03
C LEU A 203 -7.27 14.53 -12.27
N PRO A 204 -7.52 15.85 -12.37
CA PRO A 204 -7.03 16.65 -13.50
C PRO A 204 -5.50 16.58 -13.66
N VAL A 205 -4.75 16.62 -12.55
CA VAL A 205 -3.28 16.55 -12.57
C VAL A 205 -2.81 15.16 -13.01
N ILE A 206 -3.46 14.09 -12.53
CA ILE A 206 -3.16 12.71 -12.94
C ILE A 206 -3.41 12.54 -14.44
N LYS A 207 -4.54 13.05 -14.96
CA LYS A 207 -4.84 13.08 -16.40
C LYS A 207 -3.75 13.80 -17.18
N THR A 208 -3.33 14.98 -16.73
CA THR A 208 -2.26 15.75 -17.40
C THR A 208 -0.96 14.96 -17.45
N ILE A 209 -0.54 14.32 -16.36
CA ILE A 209 0.69 13.50 -16.32
C ILE A 209 0.57 12.33 -17.30
N PHE A 210 -0.54 11.60 -17.27
CA PHE A 210 -0.73 10.44 -18.14
C PHE A 210 -0.79 10.85 -19.61
N ASN A 211 -1.43 11.97 -19.94
CA ASN A 211 -1.43 12.51 -21.31
C ASN A 211 -0.02 12.90 -21.76
N ILE A 212 0.77 13.57 -20.90
CA ILE A 212 2.16 13.91 -21.21
C ILE A 212 2.97 12.66 -21.53
N LEU A 213 2.86 11.61 -20.70
CA LEU A 213 3.55 10.34 -20.94
C LEU A 213 3.05 9.63 -22.21
N ASN A 214 1.74 9.66 -22.49
CA ASN A 214 1.15 9.01 -23.66
C ASN A 214 1.49 9.73 -24.97
N GLU A 215 1.63 11.06 -24.97
CA GLU A 215 1.66 11.88 -26.20
C GLU A 215 3.03 12.48 -26.50
N GLU A 216 3.76 12.98 -25.49
CA GLU A 216 5.02 13.70 -25.73
C GLU A 216 6.15 12.76 -26.16
N GLN A 217 6.99 13.23 -27.09
CA GLN A 217 8.23 12.53 -27.45
C GLN A 217 9.30 12.69 -26.36
N ASN A 218 9.35 13.86 -25.71
CA ASN A 218 10.15 14.10 -24.52
C ASN A 218 9.26 14.67 -23.40
N PRO A 219 8.85 13.85 -22.42
CA PRO A 219 7.92 14.27 -21.38
C PRO A 219 8.57 15.18 -20.32
N PHE A 220 9.90 15.18 -20.16
CA PHE A 220 10.59 15.81 -19.03
C PHE A 220 10.26 17.31 -18.85
N PRO A 221 10.35 18.18 -19.88
CA PRO A 221 10.12 19.62 -19.69
C PRO A 221 8.72 19.93 -19.18
N LYS A 222 7.68 19.27 -19.72
CA LYS A 222 6.28 19.49 -19.32
C LYS A 222 5.99 18.93 -17.94
N LEU A 223 6.59 17.80 -17.56
CA LEU A 223 6.44 17.25 -16.21
C LEU A 223 7.09 18.14 -15.16
N LEU A 224 8.21 18.79 -15.48
CA LEU A 224 8.91 19.71 -14.58
C LEU A 224 8.04 20.94 -14.23
N GLU A 225 7.24 21.43 -15.16
CA GLU A 225 6.31 22.56 -14.96
C GLU A 225 5.22 22.27 -13.91
N LEU A 226 4.92 20.99 -13.64
CA LEU A 226 3.91 20.57 -12.67
C LEU A 226 4.39 20.71 -11.21
N ASN A 227 5.67 21.04 -10.97
CA ASN A 227 6.29 21.12 -9.64
C ASN A 227 6.13 19.80 -8.84
N ILE A 228 6.12 18.67 -9.55
CA ILE A 228 6.06 17.31 -8.98
C ILE A 228 7.46 16.71 -9.06
N ASP A 229 7.79 15.88 -8.08
CA ASP A 229 9.03 15.12 -8.07
C ASP A 229 9.04 14.07 -9.20
N VAL A 230 9.79 14.35 -10.26
CA VAL A 230 9.86 13.51 -11.48
C VAL A 230 10.28 12.07 -11.16
N SER A 231 11.06 11.84 -10.09
CA SER A 231 11.45 10.49 -9.67
C SER A 231 10.26 9.59 -9.30
N THR A 232 9.16 10.18 -8.82
CA THR A 232 7.92 9.42 -8.53
C THR A 232 7.23 8.95 -9.81
N ILE A 233 7.35 9.74 -10.88
CA ILE A 233 6.83 9.41 -12.22
C ILE A 233 7.72 8.36 -12.89
N GLU A 234 9.05 8.52 -12.78
CA GLU A 234 10.03 7.50 -13.23
C GLU A 234 9.77 6.15 -12.57
N THR A 235 9.58 6.13 -11.24
CA THR A 235 9.28 4.91 -10.48
C THR A 235 7.98 4.27 -10.96
N LEU A 236 6.92 5.06 -11.15
CA LEU A 236 5.65 4.54 -11.66
C LEU A 236 5.82 3.93 -13.06
N LEU A 237 6.53 4.63 -13.96
CA LEU A 237 6.75 4.17 -15.32
C LEU A 237 7.60 2.89 -15.36
N GLU A 238 8.64 2.81 -14.52
CA GLU A 238 9.48 1.63 -14.36
C GLU A 238 8.67 0.42 -13.87
N GLU A 239 7.82 0.58 -12.85
CA GLU A 239 6.99 -0.51 -12.33
C GLU A 239 5.89 -0.96 -13.32
N VAL A 240 5.37 -0.03 -14.13
CA VAL A 240 4.44 -0.31 -15.24
C VAL A 240 5.13 -1.14 -16.33
N ILE A 241 6.37 -0.79 -16.71
CA ILE A 241 7.19 -1.51 -17.68
C ILE A 241 7.54 -2.92 -17.17
N ASP A 242 8.08 -3.01 -15.95
CA ASP A 242 8.52 -4.26 -15.33
C ASP A 242 7.35 -5.21 -15.06
N GLY A 243 6.24 -4.66 -14.56
CA GLY A 243 5.00 -5.39 -14.36
C GLY A 243 4.32 -5.82 -15.67
N LYS A 244 4.72 -5.21 -16.80
CA LYS A 244 4.07 -5.36 -18.11
C LYS A 244 2.57 -5.07 -18.01
N VAL A 245 2.21 -3.98 -17.35
CA VAL A 245 0.82 -3.58 -17.11
C VAL A 245 0.51 -2.22 -17.71
N LYS A 246 -0.78 -1.93 -17.85
CA LYS A 246 -1.37 -0.62 -18.08
C LYS A 246 -2.16 -0.24 -16.84
N ILE A 247 -2.30 1.07 -16.61
CA ILE A 247 -3.06 1.59 -15.47
C ILE A 247 -4.13 2.57 -15.94
N GLN A 248 -5.29 2.49 -15.31
CA GLN A 248 -6.37 3.47 -15.43
C GLN A 248 -6.78 3.93 -14.04
N PHE A 249 -7.19 5.19 -13.93
CA PHE A 249 -7.62 5.79 -12.67
C PHE A 249 -8.77 6.76 -12.89
N GLY A 250 -9.78 6.73 -12.02
CA GLY A 250 -10.90 7.65 -12.09
C GLY A 250 -11.95 7.38 -11.03
N LEU A 251 -13.04 8.15 -11.09
CA LEU A 251 -14.27 7.80 -10.37
C LEU A 251 -14.75 6.41 -10.82
N ALA A 252 -15.40 5.69 -9.90
CA ALA A 252 -15.94 4.36 -10.17
C ALA A 252 -16.69 4.35 -11.52
N GLU A 253 -16.39 3.34 -12.34
CA GLU A 253 -16.99 3.11 -13.67
C GLU A 253 -16.64 4.13 -14.78
N LYS A 254 -15.88 5.20 -14.49
CA LYS A 254 -15.60 6.27 -15.47
C LYS A 254 -14.16 6.37 -15.96
N PHE A 255 -13.20 5.66 -15.33
CA PHE A 255 -11.78 5.50 -15.72
C PHE A 255 -11.21 6.65 -16.58
N GLU A 256 -11.14 7.85 -16.01
CA GLU A 256 -10.96 9.06 -16.80
C GLU A 256 -9.49 9.42 -17.10
N ALA A 257 -8.54 8.83 -16.36
CA ALA A 257 -7.10 8.94 -16.62
C ALA A 257 -6.56 7.57 -17.03
N GLU A 258 -5.91 7.48 -18.19
CA GLU A 258 -5.36 6.24 -18.71
C GLU A 258 -3.89 6.40 -19.08
N LEU A 259 -3.01 5.56 -18.54
CA LEU A 259 -1.62 5.44 -18.98
C LEU A 259 -1.52 4.20 -19.89
N ASN A 260 -1.58 4.46 -21.20
CA ASN A 260 -1.58 3.44 -22.25
C ASN A 260 -0.44 3.73 -23.22
N ILE A 261 0.75 3.70 -22.66
CA ILE A 261 2.01 3.92 -23.35
C ILE A 261 2.50 2.59 -23.97
N SER A 262 3.01 2.61 -25.20
CA SER A 262 3.67 1.42 -25.77
C SER A 262 4.94 1.10 -25.00
N LYS A 263 5.38 -0.16 -25.03
CA LYS A 263 6.60 -0.57 -24.31
C LYS A 263 7.82 0.20 -24.81
N GLU A 264 7.93 0.38 -26.12
CA GLU A 264 9.03 1.07 -26.78
C GLU A 264 9.08 2.53 -26.33
N LYS A 265 7.95 3.23 -26.41
CA LYS A 265 7.86 4.63 -25.98
C LYS A 265 8.11 4.78 -24.47
N ALA A 266 7.64 3.84 -23.66
CA ALA A 266 7.84 3.87 -22.21
C ALA A 266 9.33 3.77 -21.84
N LEU A 267 10.08 2.91 -22.53
CA LEU A 267 11.52 2.78 -22.34
C LEU A 267 12.26 4.04 -22.76
N GLU A 268 11.95 4.60 -23.94
CA GLU A 268 12.55 5.86 -24.42
C GLU A 268 12.24 7.03 -23.47
N SER A 269 10.99 7.15 -23.02
CA SER A 269 10.58 8.17 -22.06
C SER A 269 11.31 8.03 -20.73
N LEU A 270 11.44 6.79 -20.21
CA LEU A 270 12.14 6.53 -18.96
C LEU A 270 13.63 6.88 -19.05
N GLU A 271 14.28 6.58 -20.18
CA GLU A 271 15.68 6.93 -20.42
C GLU A 271 15.88 8.45 -20.42
N GLN A 272 15.05 9.19 -21.15
CA GLN A 272 15.11 10.65 -21.19
C GLN A 272 14.83 11.29 -19.83
N LEU A 273 13.85 10.77 -19.09
CA LEU A 273 13.55 11.23 -17.73
C LEU A 273 14.78 11.05 -16.84
N LYS A 274 15.37 9.84 -16.80
CA LYS A 274 16.57 9.55 -15.99
C LYS A 274 17.77 10.40 -16.39
N GLU A 275 18.00 10.61 -17.68
CA GLU A 275 19.11 11.44 -18.17
C GLU A 275 18.96 12.89 -17.73
N GLN A 276 17.78 13.49 -17.95
CA GLN A 276 17.53 14.91 -17.69
C GLN A 276 17.30 15.20 -16.19
N SER A 277 16.73 14.25 -15.45
CA SER A 277 16.54 14.34 -14.00
C SER A 277 17.81 14.02 -13.21
N SER A 278 18.86 13.49 -13.83
CA SER A 278 20.14 13.15 -13.16
C SER A 278 20.82 14.30 -12.43
N SER A 279 20.45 15.55 -12.77
CA SER A 279 20.93 16.76 -12.12
C SER A 279 20.03 17.25 -10.98
N LEU A 280 18.83 16.66 -10.82
CA LEU A 280 17.83 16.97 -9.81
C LEU A 280 17.90 15.99 -8.64
N ILE A 281 17.28 16.38 -7.53
CA ILE A 281 17.21 15.60 -6.30
C ILE A 281 15.77 15.45 -5.90
N SER A 282 15.35 14.22 -5.64
CA SER A 282 14.04 13.96 -5.05
C SER A 282 13.91 14.62 -3.68
N SER A 283 12.76 15.22 -3.41
CA SER A 283 12.48 15.78 -2.09
C SER A 283 12.44 14.71 -1.00
N LEU A 284 12.29 13.43 -1.35
CA LEU A 284 12.36 12.33 -0.41
C LEU A 284 13.79 12.15 0.11
N LEU A 285 14.81 12.41 -0.70
CA LEU A 285 16.21 12.16 -0.36
C LEU A 285 16.84 13.26 0.52
N VAL A 286 16.15 14.41 0.68
CA VAL A 286 16.63 15.53 1.48
C VAL A 286 16.34 15.30 2.97
N PRO A 287 17.37 15.18 3.85
CA PRO A 287 17.17 14.92 5.27
C PRO A 287 16.40 16.05 5.97
N GLN A 288 15.61 15.67 6.98
CA GLN A 288 14.80 16.60 7.79
C GLN A 288 15.15 16.58 9.28
N ALA A 289 15.90 15.57 9.73
CA ALA A 289 16.32 15.43 11.12
C ALA A 289 17.67 16.09 11.31
N ASN A 290 17.71 17.08 12.19
CA ASN A 290 18.80 18.05 12.24
C ASN A 290 19.81 17.80 13.36
N ASN A 291 19.55 16.83 14.24
CA ASN A 291 20.43 16.47 15.35
C ASN A 291 21.08 15.10 15.08
N LEU A 292 22.38 15.08 14.83
CA LEU A 292 23.11 13.84 14.51
C LEU A 292 23.13 12.86 15.69
N SER A 293 23.31 13.34 16.92
CA SER A 293 23.34 12.49 18.11
C SER A 293 22.04 11.69 18.30
N LYS A 294 20.88 12.27 17.98
CA LYS A 294 19.59 11.56 18.01
C LYS A 294 19.48 10.52 16.89
N ILE A 295 20.10 10.75 15.73
CA ILE A 295 20.21 9.73 14.67
C ILE A 295 21.06 8.57 15.19
N PHE A 296 22.18 8.86 15.86
CA PHE A 296 23.07 7.82 16.39
C PHE A 296 22.36 6.99 17.45
N HIS A 297 21.64 7.65 18.35
CA HIS A 297 20.84 6.98 19.36
C HIS A 297 19.74 6.10 18.74
N ALA A 298 19.10 6.55 17.65
CA ALA A 298 18.13 5.73 16.93
C ALA A 298 18.76 4.46 16.35
N VAL A 299 19.99 4.54 15.84
CA VAL A 299 20.74 3.39 15.30
C VAL A 299 21.15 2.43 16.41
N GLU A 300 21.57 2.93 17.58
CA GLU A 300 21.88 2.13 18.77
C GLU A 300 20.64 1.36 19.28
N LEU A 301 19.50 2.04 19.41
CA LEU A 301 18.25 1.36 19.79
C LEU A 301 17.87 0.25 18.79
N LYS A 302 18.15 0.44 17.50
CA LYS A 302 17.91 -0.58 16.47
C LYS A 302 18.89 -1.74 16.54
N SER A 303 20.15 -1.52 16.91
CA SER A 303 21.12 -2.62 17.09
C SER A 303 20.80 -3.46 18.33
N GLU A 304 20.13 -2.89 19.32
CA GLU A 304 19.57 -3.59 20.49
C GLU A 304 18.25 -4.31 20.21
N GLY A 305 17.70 -4.23 18.99
CA GLY A 305 16.42 -4.84 18.64
C GLY A 305 15.20 -4.12 19.21
N ARG A 306 15.33 -2.87 19.66
CA ARG A 306 14.24 -2.12 20.28
C ARG A 306 13.34 -1.44 19.25
N PHE A 307 12.05 -1.38 19.56
CA PHE A 307 11.11 -0.54 18.84
C PHE A 307 11.29 0.92 19.28
N ILE A 308 11.53 1.81 18.32
CA ILE A 308 11.76 3.23 18.61
C ILE A 308 10.41 3.92 18.81
N THR A 309 10.23 4.52 19.97
CA THR A 309 9.10 5.40 20.29
C THR A 309 9.57 6.84 20.40
N PRO A 310 8.66 7.83 20.31
CA PRO A 310 9.00 9.24 20.48
C PRO A 310 9.70 9.53 21.81
N SER A 311 9.27 8.88 22.90
CA SER A 311 9.86 9.05 24.23
C SER A 311 11.33 8.63 24.28
N LEU A 312 11.71 7.54 23.62
CA LEU A 312 13.10 7.07 23.61
C LEU A 312 14.07 8.05 22.94
N LEU A 313 13.60 8.83 21.95
CA LEU A 313 14.43 9.84 21.27
C LEU A 313 14.22 11.26 21.81
N ASN A 314 13.48 11.42 22.91
CA ASN A 314 13.04 12.72 23.44
C ASN A 314 12.36 13.57 22.34
N LEU A 315 11.35 13.00 21.71
CA LEU A 315 10.53 13.57 20.63
C LEU A 315 9.05 13.55 21.05
N THR A 316 8.24 14.39 20.41
CA THR A 316 6.82 14.55 20.77
C THR A 316 5.88 13.78 19.87
N THR A 317 6.34 13.35 18.68
CA THR A 317 5.47 12.73 17.67
C THR A 317 6.15 11.60 16.92
N GLU A 318 5.36 10.61 16.49
CA GLU A 318 5.81 9.53 15.59
C GLU A 318 6.38 10.06 14.27
N ARG A 319 5.82 11.17 13.78
CA ARG A 319 6.32 11.85 12.58
C ARG A 319 7.76 12.31 12.74
N GLN A 320 8.15 12.80 13.91
CA GLN A 320 9.54 13.16 14.16
C GLN A 320 10.43 11.92 14.18
N VAL A 321 9.99 10.82 14.82
CA VAL A 321 10.72 9.54 14.80
C VAL A 321 10.98 9.09 13.36
N ALA A 322 9.98 9.17 12.49
CA ALA A 322 10.11 8.83 11.07
C ALA A 322 11.18 9.67 10.36
N TYR A 323 11.36 10.95 10.72
CA TYR A 323 12.44 11.77 10.15
C TYR A 323 13.84 11.32 10.58
N TYR A 324 14.00 10.87 11.83
CA TYR A 324 15.29 10.36 12.32
C TYR A 324 15.63 9.00 11.70
N LEU A 325 14.64 8.11 11.60
CA LEU A 325 14.79 6.84 10.88
C LEU A 325 15.12 7.06 9.40
N HIS A 326 14.43 8.02 8.76
CA HIS A 326 14.72 8.41 7.39
C HIS A 326 16.17 8.89 7.23
N ALA A 327 16.63 9.80 8.09
CA ALA A 327 18.00 10.30 8.04
C ALA A 327 19.05 9.19 8.27
N ALA A 328 18.78 8.23 9.15
CA ALA A 328 19.64 7.06 9.34
C ALA A 328 19.72 6.19 8.07
N ARG A 329 18.61 6.05 7.32
CA ARG A 329 18.62 5.38 6.00
C ARG A 329 19.40 6.18 4.95
N THR A 330 19.24 7.51 4.91
CA THR A 330 20.02 8.38 4.01
C THR A 330 21.53 8.23 4.24
N LEU A 331 21.94 7.99 5.47
CA LEU A 331 23.34 7.74 5.85
C LEU A 331 23.77 6.27 5.66
N GLY A 332 22.90 5.40 5.14
CA GLY A 332 23.18 3.99 4.91
C GLY A 332 23.32 3.15 6.17
N LEU A 333 22.88 3.65 7.34
CA LEU A 333 22.98 2.96 8.63
C LEU A 333 21.80 2.00 8.87
N LEU A 334 20.69 2.20 8.17
CA LEU A 334 19.50 1.34 8.19
C LEU A 334 19.13 0.91 6.76
N SER A 335 18.49 -0.24 6.63
CA SER A 335 17.87 -0.71 5.40
C SER A 335 16.58 0.06 5.05
N LYS A 336 16.03 -0.17 3.85
CA LYS A 336 14.78 0.45 3.38
C LYS A 336 13.60 0.25 4.35
N ASN A 337 13.52 -0.90 5.02
CA ASN A 337 12.49 -1.23 6.01
C ASN A 337 12.85 -0.82 7.46
N ASN A 338 13.83 0.07 7.67
CA ASN A 338 14.31 0.51 8.99
C ASN A 338 14.91 -0.60 9.87
N ALA A 339 15.36 -1.71 9.27
CA ALA A 339 16.14 -2.71 9.97
C ALA A 339 17.60 -2.26 10.08
N ILE A 340 18.27 -2.68 11.15
CA ILE A 340 19.70 -2.48 11.29
C ILE A 340 20.44 -3.31 10.23
N ASN A 341 21.43 -2.72 9.55
CA ASN A 341 22.30 -3.44 8.62
C ASN A 341 23.70 -3.62 9.24
N SER A 342 24.61 -4.31 8.55
CA SER A 342 25.98 -4.56 9.06
C SER A 342 26.76 -3.27 9.37
N VAL A 343 26.61 -2.25 8.53
CA VAL A 343 27.22 -0.93 8.74
C VAL A 343 26.66 -0.27 9.99
N GLY A 344 25.35 -0.27 10.17
CA GLY A 344 24.68 0.29 11.36
C GLY A 344 25.08 -0.44 12.64
N TYR A 345 25.24 -1.77 12.59
CA TYR A 345 25.68 -2.55 13.75
C TYR A 345 27.11 -2.16 14.15
N GLN A 346 28.05 -2.15 13.21
CA GLN A 346 29.42 -1.70 13.47
C GLN A 346 29.46 -0.23 13.91
N PHE A 347 28.63 0.63 13.32
CA PHE A 347 28.50 2.02 13.70
C PHE A 347 28.11 2.16 15.18
N SER A 348 27.19 1.34 15.68
CA SER A 348 26.74 1.42 17.08
C SER A 348 27.86 1.17 18.10
N THR A 349 28.85 0.35 17.75
CA THR A 349 30.00 0.02 18.62
C THR A 349 31.16 1.02 18.54
N MET A 350 31.11 2.01 17.65
CA MET A 350 32.17 2.99 17.46
C MET A 350 32.16 4.09 18.52
N SER A 351 33.33 4.69 18.75
CA SER A 351 33.45 5.93 19.53
C SER A 351 32.76 7.11 18.82
N TYR A 352 32.44 8.17 19.56
CA TYR A 352 31.77 9.34 18.99
C TYR A 352 32.56 9.97 17.82
N ALA A 353 33.89 10.10 17.94
CA ALA A 353 34.72 10.66 16.88
C ALA A 353 34.70 9.79 15.60
N GLN A 354 34.73 8.46 15.76
CA GLN A 354 34.60 7.52 14.65
C GLN A 354 33.21 7.60 13.99
N LYS A 355 32.14 7.67 14.79
CA LYS A 355 30.76 7.86 14.31
C LYS A 355 30.65 9.13 13.45
N MET A 356 31.19 10.24 13.94
CA MET A 356 31.17 11.52 13.21
C MET A 356 31.94 11.46 11.90
N ASN A 357 33.13 10.85 11.88
CA ASN A 357 33.92 10.69 10.65
C ASN A 357 33.19 9.82 9.61
N ILE A 358 32.64 8.67 10.02
CA ILE A 358 31.87 7.81 9.13
C ILE A 358 30.63 8.52 8.61
N VAL A 359 29.91 9.27 9.43
CA VAL A 359 28.73 10.03 9.00
C VAL A 359 29.10 11.13 8.01
N ALA A 360 30.28 11.75 8.15
CA ALA A 360 30.78 12.71 7.17
C ALA A 360 30.95 12.06 5.80
N ILE A 361 31.67 10.94 5.73
CA ILE A 361 31.87 10.16 4.49
C ILE A 361 30.53 9.68 3.92
N ARG A 362 29.65 9.15 4.78
CA ARG A 362 28.33 8.66 4.36
C ARG A 362 27.44 9.78 3.81
N PHE A 363 27.49 10.96 4.41
CA PHE A 363 26.79 12.13 3.91
C PHE A 363 27.33 12.54 2.52
N GLU A 364 28.65 12.62 2.35
CA GLU A 364 29.30 12.89 1.05
C GLU A 364 28.87 11.90 -0.04
N SER A 365 28.66 10.63 0.33
CA SER A 365 28.20 9.57 -0.58
C SER A 365 26.68 9.45 -0.74
N SER A 366 25.89 10.19 0.04
CA SER A 366 24.43 10.18 -0.05
C SER A 366 23.97 10.99 -1.27
N ASP A 367 22.82 10.68 -1.85
CA ASP A 367 22.31 11.39 -3.04
C ASP A 367 22.27 12.91 -2.83
N CYS A 368 21.79 13.35 -1.67
CA CYS A 368 21.69 14.77 -1.34
C CYS A 368 23.06 15.43 -1.10
N GLY A 369 23.96 14.77 -0.35
CA GLY A 369 25.28 15.32 -0.05
C GLY A 369 26.18 15.34 -1.29
N TRP A 370 26.19 14.26 -2.08
CA TRP A 370 26.92 14.19 -3.35
C TRP A 370 26.45 15.27 -4.33
N ALA A 371 25.14 15.45 -4.46
CA ALA A 371 24.60 16.48 -5.35
C ALA A 371 24.93 17.90 -4.87
N TRP A 372 24.98 18.15 -3.55
CA TRP A 372 25.40 19.45 -3.02
C TRP A 372 26.88 19.71 -3.31
N LEU A 373 27.75 18.72 -3.11
CA LEU A 373 29.18 18.80 -3.44
C LEU A 373 29.39 19.10 -4.92
N LYS A 374 28.71 18.35 -5.81
CA LYS A 374 28.80 18.52 -7.25
C LYS A 374 28.32 19.92 -7.68
N TRP A 375 27.18 20.36 -7.16
CA TRP A 375 26.62 21.69 -7.45
C TRP A 375 27.52 22.83 -6.95
N SER A 376 28.11 22.68 -5.77
CA SER A 376 29.05 23.67 -5.20
C SER A 376 30.49 23.54 -5.72
N ASN A 377 30.77 22.60 -6.61
CA ASN A 377 32.11 22.26 -7.10
C ASN A 377 33.12 22.03 -5.95
N LYS A 378 32.70 21.27 -4.93
CA LYS A 378 33.50 20.91 -3.75
C LYS A 378 33.78 19.42 -3.71
N LYS A 379 34.86 19.02 -3.04
CA LYS A 379 35.28 17.61 -2.96
C LYS A 379 34.85 16.93 -1.66
N SER A 380 34.63 17.69 -0.60
CA SER A 380 34.30 17.17 0.73
C SER A 380 33.40 18.12 1.53
N VAL A 381 32.74 17.57 2.56
CA VAL A 381 31.73 18.29 3.35
C VAL A 381 32.32 19.49 4.10
N ASP A 382 33.60 19.47 4.45
CA ASP A 382 34.27 20.57 5.15
C ASP A 382 34.52 21.80 4.27
N GLU A 383 34.53 21.62 2.94
CA GLU A 383 34.65 22.70 1.94
C GLU A 383 33.30 23.35 1.59
N LEU A 384 32.18 22.72 1.96
CA LEU A 384 30.85 23.27 1.70
C LEU A 384 30.60 24.52 2.53
N ASP A 385 30.03 25.56 1.89
CA ASP A 385 29.51 26.71 2.61
C ASP A 385 28.05 26.42 3.04
N PRO A 386 27.77 26.31 4.35
CA PRO A 386 26.43 26.02 4.85
C PRO A 386 25.40 27.09 4.48
N SER A 387 25.80 28.30 4.10
CA SER A 387 24.90 29.37 3.65
C SER A 387 24.25 29.07 2.29
N THR A 388 24.90 28.22 1.48
CA THR A 388 24.45 27.90 0.11
C THR A 388 23.35 26.83 0.07
N ALA A 389 23.08 26.14 1.18
CA ALA A 389 22.15 25.02 1.24
C ALA A 389 20.73 25.36 0.73
N THR A 390 20.25 26.57 0.99
CA THR A 390 18.93 27.01 0.49
C THR A 390 18.94 27.18 -1.02
N ALA A 391 19.97 27.84 -1.58
CA ALA A 391 20.08 28.06 -3.02
C ALA A 391 20.20 26.72 -3.77
N PHE A 392 21.03 25.82 -3.25
CA PHE A 392 21.15 24.44 -3.72
C PHE A 392 19.80 23.73 -3.78
N LEU A 393 19.02 23.73 -2.69
CA LEU A 393 17.74 23.03 -2.65
C LEU A 393 16.69 23.67 -3.56
N ILE A 394 16.68 25.00 -3.70
CA ILE A 394 15.77 25.68 -4.63
C ILE A 394 16.08 25.30 -6.07
N GLU A 395 17.36 25.22 -6.45
CA GLU A 395 17.76 24.90 -7.82
C GLU A 395 17.61 23.41 -8.14
N LYS A 396 18.03 22.53 -7.21
CA LYS A 396 18.12 21.08 -7.47
C LYS A 396 16.93 20.28 -7.00
N CYS A 397 16.01 20.86 -6.23
CA CYS A 397 14.83 20.17 -5.72
C CYS A 397 13.56 20.98 -6.02
N PRO A 398 13.13 21.05 -7.31
CA PRO A 398 12.04 21.92 -7.76
C PRO A 398 10.69 21.59 -7.12
N SER A 399 10.50 20.36 -6.64
CA SER A 399 9.28 19.94 -5.94
C SER A 399 9.19 20.43 -4.48
N LEU A 400 10.23 21.10 -3.95
CA LEU A 400 10.17 21.75 -2.64
C LEU A 400 9.64 23.18 -2.76
N SER A 401 8.62 23.50 -1.97
CA SER A 401 8.26 24.91 -1.75
C SER A 401 9.41 25.65 -1.07
N LYS A 402 9.57 26.94 -1.37
CA LYS A 402 10.62 27.80 -0.80
C LYS A 402 10.74 27.67 0.73
N ASN A 403 9.63 27.74 1.46
CA ASN A 403 9.62 27.58 2.92
C ASN A 403 10.11 26.18 3.37
N THR A 404 9.80 25.14 2.60
CA THR A 404 10.27 23.78 2.91
C THR A 404 11.74 23.62 2.59
N ALA A 405 12.21 24.18 1.47
CA ALA A 405 13.62 24.23 1.11
C ALA A 405 14.43 24.95 2.20
N GLU A 406 14.00 26.13 2.66
CA GLU A 406 14.66 26.86 3.75
C GLU A 406 14.69 26.06 5.06
N ARG A 407 13.60 25.38 5.43
CA ARG A 407 13.55 24.53 6.63
C ARG A 407 14.51 23.35 6.53
N ARG A 408 14.58 22.68 5.38
CA ARG A 408 15.48 21.53 5.17
C ARG A 408 16.93 21.98 4.99
N ALA A 409 17.18 23.14 4.40
CA ALA A 409 18.50 23.75 4.30
C ALA A 409 19.12 23.94 5.68
N LYS A 410 18.35 24.35 6.69
CA LYS A 410 18.83 24.41 8.09
C LYS A 410 19.37 23.07 8.59
N THR A 411 18.77 21.95 8.17
CA THR A 411 19.27 20.60 8.51
C THR A 411 20.63 20.36 7.87
N LEU A 412 20.76 20.62 6.56
CA LEU A 412 22.02 20.48 5.83
C LEU A 412 23.12 21.37 6.40
N SER A 413 22.80 22.64 6.67
CA SER A 413 23.74 23.60 7.27
C SER A 413 24.25 23.15 8.63
N MET A 414 23.40 22.55 9.46
CA MET A 414 23.84 22.05 10.78
C MET A 414 24.66 20.77 10.66
N TRP A 415 24.26 19.82 9.81
CA TRP A 415 25.08 18.63 9.54
C TRP A 415 26.46 19.03 9.04
N GLN A 416 26.56 19.94 8.08
CA GLN A 416 27.83 20.43 7.56
C GLN A 416 28.71 20.99 8.68
N ARG A 417 28.16 21.86 9.56
CA ARG A 417 28.89 22.46 10.68
C ARG A 417 29.38 21.43 11.70
N GLU A 418 28.55 20.45 12.03
CA GLU A 418 28.91 19.39 12.98
C GLU A 418 29.93 18.41 12.39
N LEU A 419 29.86 18.12 11.08
CA LEU A 419 30.72 17.15 10.40
C LEU A 419 32.07 17.73 9.99
N LYS A 420 32.14 19.04 9.69
CA LYS A 420 33.35 19.75 9.26
C LYS A 420 34.60 19.41 10.10
N PRO A 421 34.58 19.48 11.45
CA PRO A 421 35.77 19.22 12.25
C PRO A 421 36.31 17.80 12.12
N PHE A 422 35.45 16.82 11.81
CA PHE A 422 35.79 15.40 11.77
C PHE A 422 36.23 14.93 10.38
N ARG A 423 35.98 15.73 9.33
CA ARG A 423 36.46 15.43 7.98
C ARG A 423 37.87 15.99 7.75
N THR A 424 38.13 17.21 8.19
CA THR A 424 39.43 17.91 8.05
C THR A 424 40.61 17.15 8.68
N MET A 425 40.38 16.35 9.74
CA MET A 425 41.43 15.53 10.35
C MET A 425 41.95 14.39 9.45
N THR A 426 41.16 13.95 8.47
CA THR A 426 41.52 12.82 7.59
C THR A 426 42.46 13.27 6.48
N SER A 427 42.27 14.49 5.96
CA SER A 427 43.11 15.10 4.92
C SER A 427 44.52 15.41 5.40
N VAL A 428 44.71 15.60 6.71
CA VAL A 428 46.04 15.79 7.33
C VAL A 428 46.76 14.45 7.53
N SER A 429 46.05 13.38 7.88
CA SER A 429 46.63 12.04 8.04
C SER A 429 47.11 11.41 6.73
N GLU A 430 46.50 11.76 5.58
CA GLU A 430 46.98 11.31 4.26
C GLU A 430 48.28 12.01 3.80
N GLN A 431 48.67 13.14 4.41
CA GLN A 431 49.92 13.83 4.09
C GLN A 431 51.14 13.32 4.88
N ILE A 432 50.95 12.46 5.89
CA ILE A 432 52.04 11.98 6.76
C ILE A 432 52.67 10.66 6.24
N ILE A 433 52.10 10.06 5.19
CA ILE A 433 52.68 8.88 4.54
C ILE A 433 53.32 9.30 3.20
N GLN A 434 54.38 10.10 3.28
CA GLN A 434 55.40 10.14 2.22
C GLN A 434 56.57 9.28 2.70
N PRO A 435 56.97 8.23 1.95
CA PRO A 435 58.17 7.49 2.29
C PRO A 435 59.35 8.45 2.16
N THR A 436 60.12 8.58 3.23
CA THR A 436 61.46 9.17 3.16
C THR A 436 62.35 8.14 2.46
N ASP A 437 63.00 8.58 1.38
CA ASP A 437 63.99 7.82 0.60
C ASP A 437 65.14 7.26 1.46
#